data_AF-A0A7W1TGZ2-F1
#
_entry.id   AF-A0A7W1TGZ2-F1
#
_cell.length_a   1.000
_cell.length_b   1.000
_cell.length_c   1.000
_cell.angle_alpha   90.00
_cell.angle_beta   90.00
_cell.angle_gamma   90.00
#
_symmetry.space_group_name_H-M   'P 1'
#
loop_
_entity.id
_entity.type
_entity.pdbx_description
1 polymer ?
#
loop_
_entity_poly.entity_id
_entity_poly.type
_entity_poly.pdbx_seq_one_letter_code
_entity_poly.pdbx_strand_id
1 'polypeptide(L)'
;MYVGQQPPAATLKAALGNIHRDGHWWYKVLIGGALLTSIVGWSIAEGYQLESIENIQRGFPTPLPRWADWSTKLLIGFFGIIIDFFFFAFPCLLGAFGVLVVSLIMGIWIEGPLRQTITQVLAILVAGYVVLVWASSAGIVSKVLFVRDGGISAALETKLIRQGLRQPALTAYGPARLQTLPFYALALVVLALGWSVPLSGWIRLGVIWLGMSSFFYARLVVVQLYAAAVAELERRRFAEAHRR
;
A
#
# COMPACT_ATOMS: atom_id res chain seq x y z
N MET A 1 -9.20 1.50 -33.19
CA MET A 1 -7.97 1.66 -32.38
C MET A 1 -7.86 3.13 -31.97
N TYR A 2 -8.30 3.49 -30.77
CA TYR A 2 -8.05 4.83 -30.25
C TYR A 2 -6.63 4.85 -29.65
N VAL A 3 -5.68 5.41 -30.40
CA VAL A 3 -4.40 5.87 -29.86
C VAL A 3 -4.70 7.15 -29.08
N GLY A 4 -5.34 7.01 -27.93
CA GLY A 4 -5.47 8.10 -26.97
C GLY A 4 -4.08 8.34 -26.38
N GLN A 5 -3.54 9.54 -26.59
CA GLN A 5 -2.29 10.00 -25.96
C GLN A 5 -2.32 9.66 -24.46
N GLN A 6 -1.54 8.65 -24.08
CA GLN A 6 -1.45 8.19 -22.69
C GLN A 6 -0.53 9.13 -21.88
N PRO A 7 -0.84 9.36 -20.60
CA PRO A 7 -0.23 10.43 -19.82
C PRO A 7 1.28 10.22 -19.64
N PRO A 8 2.04 11.32 -19.44
CA PRO A 8 3.48 11.28 -19.22
C PRO A 8 3.81 10.46 -17.96
N ALA A 9 5.09 10.10 -17.81
CA ALA A 9 5.67 9.40 -16.65
C ALA A 9 4.88 9.61 -15.36
N ALA A 10 4.63 8.53 -14.58
CA ALA A 10 3.81 8.54 -13.37
C ALA A 10 4.04 9.78 -12.49
N THR A 11 3.26 10.83 -12.73
CA THR A 11 3.41 12.12 -12.07
C THR A 11 2.29 12.24 -11.05
N LEU A 12 2.63 12.76 -9.87
CA LEU A 12 1.66 13.06 -8.84
C LEU A 12 0.48 13.89 -9.38
N LYS A 13 0.75 14.86 -10.26
CA LYS A 13 -0.28 15.68 -10.89
C LYS A 13 -1.28 14.84 -11.70
N ALA A 14 -0.82 13.85 -12.46
CA ALA A 14 -1.70 12.96 -13.22
C ALA A 14 -2.52 12.05 -12.30
N ALA A 15 -1.88 11.49 -11.25
CA ALA A 15 -2.57 10.65 -10.27
C ALA A 15 -3.67 11.42 -9.52
N LEU A 16 -3.37 12.62 -9.02
CA LEU A 16 -4.35 13.50 -8.38
C LEU A 16 -5.44 13.95 -9.36
N GLY A 17 -5.06 14.27 -10.60
CA GLY A 17 -6.00 14.63 -11.66
C GLY A 17 -7.00 13.50 -11.96
N ASN A 18 -6.55 12.24 -11.97
CA ASN A 18 -7.42 11.09 -12.16
C ASN A 18 -8.42 10.89 -11.02
N ILE A 19 -8.00 11.11 -9.77
CA ILE A 19 -8.88 11.04 -8.59
C ILE A 19 -9.90 12.18 -8.63
N HIS A 20 -9.43 13.42 -8.80
CA HIS A 20 -10.28 14.62 -8.73
C HIS A 20 -11.14 14.86 -9.98
N ARG A 21 -10.89 14.14 -11.09
CA ARG A 21 -11.78 14.18 -12.27
C ARG A 21 -13.17 13.65 -11.96
N ASP A 22 -13.30 12.73 -11.01
CA ASP A 22 -14.60 12.31 -10.50
C ASP A 22 -15.17 13.41 -9.61
N GLY A 23 -16.24 14.09 -10.03
CA GLY A 23 -16.87 15.17 -9.25
C GLY A 23 -17.34 14.75 -7.85
N HIS A 24 -17.46 13.45 -7.62
CA HIS A 24 -17.86 12.90 -6.35
C HIS A 24 -16.70 12.13 -5.66
N TRP A 25 -15.44 12.46 -5.92
CA TRP A 25 -14.31 11.79 -5.28
C TRP A 25 -14.33 11.88 -3.74
N TRP A 26 -14.76 13.03 -3.20
CA TRP A 26 -14.66 13.35 -1.77
C TRP A 26 -15.55 12.45 -0.90
N TYR A 27 -16.82 12.23 -1.28
CA TYR A 27 -17.71 11.36 -0.50
C TYR A 27 -17.25 9.90 -0.57
N LYS A 28 -16.63 9.48 -1.70
CA LYS A 28 -16.08 8.13 -1.81
C LYS A 28 -14.92 7.92 -0.84
N VAL A 29 -14.07 8.94 -0.66
CA VAL A 29 -12.98 8.94 0.31
C VAL A 29 -13.51 8.91 1.75
N LEU A 30 -14.57 9.67 2.03
CA LEU A 30 -15.22 9.68 3.34
C LEU A 30 -15.84 8.32 3.70
N ILE A 31 -16.53 7.68 2.76
CA ILE A 31 -17.05 6.31 2.92
C ILE A 31 -15.90 5.32 3.14
N GLY A 32 -14.84 5.40 2.31
CA GLY A 32 -13.66 4.55 2.46
C GLY A 32 -13.02 4.68 3.84
N GLY A 33 -12.88 5.91 4.35
CA GLY A 33 -12.39 6.16 5.70
C GLY A 33 -13.29 5.61 6.80
N ALA A 34 -14.62 5.72 6.66
CA ALA A 34 -15.57 5.12 7.59
C ALA A 34 -15.47 3.59 7.60
N LEU A 35 -15.24 2.95 6.45
CA LEU A 35 -15.09 1.50 6.37
C LEU A 35 -13.79 1.04 7.06
N LEU A 36 -12.69 1.79 6.89
CA LEU A 36 -11.40 1.48 7.51
C LEU A 36 -11.41 1.53 9.05
N THR A 37 -12.44 2.11 9.70
CA THR A 37 -12.54 2.05 11.17
C THR A 37 -13.01 0.68 11.67
N SER A 38 -13.39 -0.25 10.78
CA SER A 38 -13.87 -1.58 11.12
C SER A 38 -13.08 -2.67 10.41
N ILE A 39 -13.00 -3.86 11.01
CA ILE A 39 -12.27 -5.00 10.43
C ILE A 39 -12.89 -5.44 9.09
N VAL A 40 -14.22 -5.56 9.04
CA VAL A 40 -14.94 -5.95 7.81
C VAL A 40 -14.85 -4.85 6.74
N GLY A 41 -15.02 -3.59 7.14
CA GLY A 41 -14.92 -2.47 6.21
C GLY A 41 -13.50 -2.30 5.67
N TRP A 42 -12.46 -2.70 6.40
CA TRP A 42 -11.10 -2.72 5.88
C TRP A 42 -10.98 -3.57 4.61
N SER A 43 -11.59 -4.76 4.61
CA SER A 43 -11.61 -5.64 3.45
C SER A 43 -12.35 -4.99 2.28
N ILE A 44 -13.53 -4.41 2.52
CA ILE A 44 -14.28 -3.71 1.47
C ILE A 44 -13.48 -2.53 0.88
N ALA A 45 -12.82 -1.75 1.73
CA ALA A 45 -11.97 -0.62 1.31
C ALA A 45 -10.75 -1.07 0.50
N GLU A 46 -10.18 -2.24 0.80
CA GLU A 46 -9.16 -2.87 -0.04
C GLU A 46 -9.73 -3.32 -1.38
N GLY A 47 -10.92 -3.91 -1.41
CA GLY A 47 -11.57 -4.32 -2.65
C GLY A 47 -11.81 -3.14 -3.59
N TYR A 48 -12.23 -2.01 -3.03
CA TYR A 48 -12.37 -0.77 -3.78
C TYR A 48 -11.04 -0.31 -4.41
N GLN A 49 -9.92 -0.44 -3.70
CA GLN A 49 -8.60 -0.11 -4.26
C GLN A 49 -8.21 -1.05 -5.39
N LEU A 50 -8.48 -2.36 -5.25
CA LEU A 50 -8.17 -3.36 -6.28
C LEU A 50 -9.02 -3.15 -7.54
N GLU A 51 -10.31 -2.86 -7.40
CA GLU A 51 -11.16 -2.49 -8.53
C GLU A 51 -10.72 -1.15 -9.16
N SER A 52 -10.19 -0.21 -8.36
CA SER A 52 -9.57 0.99 -8.93
C SER A 52 -8.34 0.66 -9.76
N ILE A 53 -7.51 -0.31 -9.37
CA ILE A 53 -6.38 -0.77 -10.18
C ILE A 53 -6.90 -1.36 -11.49
N GLU A 54 -7.91 -2.21 -11.42
CA GLU A 54 -8.54 -2.84 -12.59
C GLU A 54 -9.06 -1.78 -13.56
N ASN A 55 -9.74 -0.76 -13.05
CA ASN A 55 -10.27 0.32 -13.87
C ASN A 55 -9.18 1.14 -14.57
N ILE A 56 -8.04 1.34 -13.91
CA ILE A 56 -6.87 2.00 -14.52
C ILE A 56 -6.30 1.13 -15.64
N GLN A 57 -6.12 -0.17 -15.39
CA GLN A 57 -5.59 -1.11 -16.39
C GLN A 57 -6.50 -1.22 -17.63
N ARG A 58 -7.82 -1.16 -17.41
CA ARG A 58 -8.84 -1.14 -18.48
C ARG A 58 -8.95 0.22 -19.19
N GLY A 59 -8.29 1.26 -18.68
CA GLY A 59 -8.25 2.58 -19.31
C GLY A 59 -9.53 3.41 -19.13
N PHE A 60 -10.30 3.19 -18.05
CA PHE A 60 -11.49 4.00 -17.80
C PHE A 60 -11.15 5.47 -17.53
N PRO A 61 -11.97 6.43 -18.02
CA PRO A 61 -11.69 7.86 -17.88
C PRO A 61 -11.79 8.36 -16.43
N THR A 62 -12.66 7.72 -15.63
CA THR A 62 -12.84 7.94 -14.19
C THR A 62 -12.53 6.63 -13.46
N PRO A 63 -11.30 6.44 -12.97
CA PRO A 63 -10.86 5.14 -12.46
C PRO A 63 -11.46 4.77 -11.10
N LEU A 64 -12.04 5.73 -10.37
CA LEU A 64 -12.63 5.50 -9.05
C LEU A 64 -13.92 4.66 -9.15
N PRO A 65 -13.95 3.45 -8.56
CA PRO A 65 -15.14 2.60 -8.55
C PRO A 65 -16.36 3.25 -7.93
N ARG A 66 -17.53 2.65 -8.14
CA ARG A 66 -18.74 2.98 -7.39
C ARG A 66 -18.77 2.17 -6.10
N TRP A 67 -19.36 2.72 -5.04
CA TRP A 67 -19.71 1.98 -3.82
C TRP A 67 -20.95 1.10 -4.05
N ALA A 68 -20.83 0.20 -5.02
CA ALA A 68 -21.79 -0.84 -5.35
C ALA A 68 -21.11 -2.21 -5.19
N ASP A 69 -21.89 -3.30 -5.17
CA ASP A 69 -21.38 -4.67 -5.10
C ASP A 69 -20.42 -4.94 -3.94
N TRP A 70 -20.90 -4.64 -2.74
CA TRP A 70 -20.17 -4.79 -1.48
C TRP A 70 -19.61 -6.20 -1.26
N SER A 71 -20.32 -7.24 -1.69
CA SER A 71 -19.90 -8.64 -1.59
C SER A 71 -18.65 -8.92 -2.42
N THR A 72 -18.62 -8.46 -3.66
CA THR A 72 -17.47 -8.60 -4.57
C THR A 72 -16.27 -7.85 -4.03
N LYS A 73 -16.47 -6.61 -3.55
CA LYS A 73 -15.41 -5.81 -2.91
C LYS A 73 -14.87 -6.48 -1.66
N LEU A 74 -15.74 -7.06 -0.82
CA LEU A 74 -15.30 -7.82 0.35
C LEU A 74 -14.42 -9.00 -0.06
N LEU A 75 -14.85 -9.81 -1.02
CA LEU A 75 -14.11 -11.00 -1.45
C LEU A 75 -12.74 -10.64 -2.06
N ILE A 76 -12.72 -9.72 -3.01
CA ILE A 76 -11.50 -9.27 -3.67
C ILE A 76 -10.57 -8.57 -2.67
N GLY A 77 -11.14 -7.75 -1.80
CA GLY A 77 -10.39 -7.04 -0.77
C GLY A 77 -9.81 -7.93 0.31
N PHE A 78 -10.46 -9.06 0.62
CA PHE A 78 -9.88 -10.09 1.49
C PHE A 78 -8.57 -10.64 0.91
N PHE A 79 -8.51 -10.89 -0.41
CA PHE A 79 -7.24 -11.25 -1.07
C PHE A 79 -6.21 -10.12 -1.00
N GLY A 80 -6.65 -8.86 -1.14
CA GLY A 80 -5.79 -7.69 -0.93
C GLY A 80 -5.17 -7.65 0.48
N ILE A 81 -5.95 -8.00 1.52
CA ILE A 81 -5.46 -8.11 2.90
C ILE A 81 -4.49 -9.28 3.03
N ILE A 82 -4.75 -10.44 2.41
CA ILE A 82 -3.81 -11.58 2.46
C ILE A 82 -2.45 -11.19 1.86
N ILE A 83 -2.45 -10.45 0.74
CA ILE A 83 -1.22 -9.93 0.13
C ILE A 83 -0.51 -8.99 1.10
N ASP A 84 -1.21 -8.02 1.68
CA ASP A 84 -0.63 -7.10 2.68
C ASP A 84 -0.11 -7.87 3.91
N PHE A 85 -0.83 -8.91 4.35
CA PHE A 85 -0.41 -9.77 5.44
C PHE A 85 0.89 -10.50 5.10
N PHE A 86 0.98 -11.13 3.94
CA PHE A 86 2.15 -11.92 3.56
C PHE A 86 3.41 -11.06 3.39
N PHE A 87 3.29 -9.86 2.81
CA PHE A 87 4.44 -9.00 2.57
C PHE A 87 4.79 -8.08 3.74
N PHE A 88 3.83 -7.66 4.56
CA PHE A 88 4.09 -6.72 5.65
C PHE A 88 3.86 -7.33 7.03
N ALA A 89 2.68 -7.85 7.31
CA ALA A 89 2.36 -8.29 8.67
C ALA A 89 3.16 -9.53 9.09
N PHE A 90 3.25 -10.54 8.21
CA PHE A 90 3.90 -11.81 8.49
C PHE A 90 5.41 -11.66 8.77
N PRO A 91 6.19 -10.93 7.95
CA PRO A 91 7.61 -10.74 8.26
C PRO A 91 7.84 -9.86 9.49
N CYS A 92 6.98 -8.87 9.74
CA CYS A 92 6.99 -8.09 10.99
C CYS A 92 6.74 -8.98 12.21
N LEU A 93 5.72 -9.84 12.16
CA LEU A 93 5.40 -10.76 13.25
C LEU A 93 6.53 -11.77 13.48
N LEU A 94 7.07 -12.35 12.41
CA LEU A 94 8.18 -13.30 12.50
C LEU A 94 9.44 -12.63 13.08
N GLY A 95 9.76 -11.42 12.62
CA GLY A 95 10.89 -10.65 13.13
C GLY A 95 10.73 -10.26 14.60
N ALA A 96 9.55 -9.75 14.98
CA ALA A 96 9.23 -9.39 16.35
C ALA A 96 9.25 -10.61 17.28
N PHE A 97 8.70 -11.73 16.83
CA PHE A 97 8.73 -12.99 17.57
C PHE A 97 10.17 -13.50 17.73
N GLY A 98 10.99 -13.45 16.69
CA GLY A 98 12.41 -13.79 16.76
C GLY A 98 13.18 -12.91 17.76
N VAL A 99 12.96 -11.59 17.72
CA VAL A 99 13.53 -10.65 18.70
C VAL A 99 13.10 -11.01 20.11
N LEU A 100 11.81 -11.28 20.33
CA LEU A 100 11.26 -11.64 21.63
C LEU A 100 11.87 -12.94 22.16
N VAL A 101 11.92 -14.00 21.35
CA VAL A 101 12.50 -15.30 21.74
C VAL A 101 13.98 -15.16 22.09
N VAL A 102 14.77 -14.48 21.25
CA VAL A 102 16.20 -14.25 21.53
C VAL A 102 16.38 -13.43 22.81
N SER A 103 15.57 -12.39 23.01
CA SER A 103 15.62 -11.55 24.21
C SER A 103 15.27 -12.29 25.49
N LEU A 104 14.35 -13.26 25.42
CA LEU A 104 13.95 -14.12 26.52
C LEU A 104 15.06 -15.14 26.86
N ILE A 105 15.59 -15.85 25.86
CA ILE A 105 16.66 -16.82 26.06
C ILE A 105 17.90 -16.13 26.63
N MET A 106 18.30 -14.99 26.05
CA MET A 106 19.43 -14.23 26.55
C MET A 106 19.19 -13.71 27.97
N GLY A 107 17.96 -13.40 28.34
CA GLY A 107 17.60 -12.98 29.70
C GLY A 107 17.83 -14.04 30.77
N ILE A 108 18.00 -15.32 30.40
CA ILE A 108 18.30 -16.42 31.32
C ILE A 108 19.81 -16.55 31.57
N TRP A 109 20.64 -16.26 30.56
CA TRP A 109 22.08 -16.57 30.56
C TRP A 109 22.99 -15.34 30.57
N ILE A 110 22.49 -14.18 30.15
CA ILE A 110 23.26 -12.96 29.93
C ILE A 110 22.53 -11.77 30.57
N GLU A 111 23.18 -11.17 31.56
CA GLU A 111 22.72 -9.93 32.18
C GLU A 111 23.55 -8.72 31.73
N GLY A 112 22.98 -7.53 31.93
CA GLY A 112 23.70 -6.27 31.71
C GLY A 112 23.71 -5.75 30.26
N PRO A 113 24.63 -4.82 29.95
CA PRO A 113 24.61 -4.02 28.71
C PRO A 113 24.68 -4.85 27.43
N LEU A 114 25.36 -6.00 27.46
CA LEU A 114 25.53 -6.87 26.29
C LEU A 114 24.19 -7.39 25.75
N ARG A 115 23.26 -7.78 26.65
CA ARG A 115 21.91 -8.22 26.28
C ARG A 115 21.14 -7.10 25.57
N GLN A 116 21.23 -5.88 26.09
CA GLN A 116 20.58 -4.71 25.50
C GLN A 116 21.11 -4.43 24.09
N THR A 117 22.42 -4.43 23.92
CA THR A 117 23.07 -4.21 22.61
C THR A 117 22.63 -5.26 21.59
N ILE A 118 22.66 -6.56 21.94
CA ILE A 118 22.25 -7.64 21.03
C ILE A 118 20.78 -7.48 20.63
N THR A 119 19.91 -7.20 21.60
CA THR A 119 18.47 -7.01 21.36
C THR A 119 18.22 -5.82 20.42
N GLN A 120 18.93 -4.70 20.64
CA GLN A 120 18.84 -3.52 19.78
C GLN A 120 19.35 -3.79 18.36
N VAL A 121 20.49 -4.45 18.21
CA VAL A 121 21.02 -4.83 16.89
C VAL A 121 20.02 -5.70 16.14
N LEU A 122 19.45 -6.71 16.79
CA LEU A 122 18.46 -7.58 16.17
C LEU A 122 17.18 -6.81 15.78
N ALA A 123 16.70 -5.92 16.65
CA ALA A 123 15.56 -5.06 16.35
C ALA A 123 15.83 -4.13 15.16
N ILE A 124 17.04 -3.55 15.05
CA ILE A 124 17.47 -2.73 13.92
C ILE A 124 17.50 -3.55 12.63
N LEU A 125 18.01 -4.78 12.66
CA LEU A 125 18.03 -5.67 11.50
C LEU A 125 16.61 -6.00 11.02
N VAL A 126 15.69 -6.32 11.93
CA VAL A 126 14.28 -6.56 11.62
C VAL A 126 13.64 -5.30 11.04
N ALA A 127 13.83 -4.14 11.66
CA ALA A 127 13.31 -2.86 11.18
C ALA A 127 13.87 -2.54 9.78
N GLY A 128 15.17 -2.74 9.56
CA GLY A 128 15.83 -2.57 8.26
C GLY A 128 15.24 -3.47 7.19
N TYR A 129 14.97 -4.75 7.51
CA TYR A 129 14.28 -5.66 6.61
C TYR A 129 12.88 -5.17 6.25
N VAL A 130 12.09 -4.71 7.22
CA VAL A 130 10.74 -4.17 6.98
C VAL A 130 10.79 -2.94 6.08
N VAL A 131 11.75 -2.04 6.31
CA VAL A 131 11.98 -0.86 5.44
C VAL A 131 12.35 -1.29 4.03
N LEU A 132 13.18 -2.33 3.85
CA LEU A 132 13.52 -2.86 2.54
C LEU A 132 12.31 -3.46 1.82
N VAL A 133 11.46 -4.21 2.53
CA VAL A 133 10.23 -4.74 1.94
C VAL A 133 9.27 -3.61 1.56
N TRP A 134 9.14 -2.59 2.41
CA TRP A 134 8.36 -1.40 2.09
C TRP A 134 8.91 -0.67 0.85
N ALA A 135 10.22 -0.46 0.79
CA ALA A 135 10.90 0.20 -0.33
C ALA A 135 10.75 -0.59 -1.64
N SER A 136 10.81 -1.93 -1.58
CA SER A 136 10.62 -2.81 -2.75
C SER A 136 9.25 -2.68 -3.40
N SER A 137 8.28 -2.12 -2.68
CA SER A 137 6.90 -1.95 -3.15
C SER A 137 6.23 -3.27 -3.55
N ALA A 138 6.71 -4.39 -3.01
CA ALA A 138 6.23 -5.73 -3.35
C ALA A 138 4.72 -5.87 -3.15
N GLY A 139 4.15 -5.33 -2.07
CA GLY A 139 2.71 -5.44 -1.81
C GLY A 139 1.83 -4.82 -2.90
N ILE A 140 2.10 -3.59 -3.33
CA ILE A 140 1.29 -2.94 -4.37
C ILE A 140 1.52 -3.56 -5.75
N VAL A 141 2.75 -3.95 -6.08
CA VAL A 141 3.04 -4.66 -7.34
C VAL A 141 2.30 -6.00 -7.37
N SER A 142 2.27 -6.72 -6.25
CA SER A 142 1.55 -7.98 -6.11
C SER A 142 0.04 -7.80 -6.28
N LYS A 143 -0.53 -6.70 -5.77
CA LYS A 143 -1.94 -6.34 -6.01
C LYS A 143 -2.23 -6.05 -7.48
N VAL A 144 -1.34 -5.35 -8.17
CA VAL A 144 -1.46 -5.07 -9.61
C VAL A 144 -1.43 -6.36 -10.43
N LEU A 145 -0.55 -7.30 -10.07
CA LEU A 145 -0.47 -8.62 -10.70
C LEU A 145 -1.68 -9.50 -10.36
N PHE A 146 -2.15 -9.47 -9.12
CA PHE A 146 -3.35 -10.19 -8.70
C PHE A 146 -4.57 -9.76 -9.53
N VAL A 147 -4.77 -8.45 -9.71
CA VAL A 147 -5.87 -7.92 -10.50
C VAL A 147 -5.76 -8.34 -11.97
N ARG A 148 -4.53 -8.39 -12.52
CA ARG A 148 -4.30 -8.74 -13.92
C ARG A 148 -4.45 -10.24 -14.20
N ASP A 149 -3.84 -11.06 -13.34
CA ASP A 149 -3.67 -12.50 -13.58
C ASP A 149 -4.74 -13.34 -12.86
N GLY A 150 -5.51 -12.74 -11.94
CA GLY A 150 -6.59 -13.38 -11.17
C GLY A 150 -6.13 -14.44 -10.15
N GLY A 151 -4.86 -14.84 -10.19
CA GLY A 151 -4.28 -15.87 -9.33
C GLY A 151 -3.54 -15.31 -8.11
N ILE A 152 -3.94 -15.73 -6.91
CA ILE A 152 -3.23 -15.34 -5.68
C ILE A 152 -1.83 -15.94 -5.59
N SER A 153 -1.61 -17.13 -6.16
CA SER A 153 -0.32 -17.83 -6.12
C SER A 153 0.77 -17.03 -6.83
N ALA A 154 0.47 -16.50 -8.02
CA ALA A 154 1.36 -15.63 -8.77
C ALA A 154 1.65 -14.33 -8.02
N ALA A 155 0.66 -13.77 -7.32
CA ALA A 155 0.80 -12.55 -6.53
C ALA A 155 1.63 -12.73 -5.25
N LEU A 156 1.81 -13.96 -4.74
CA LEU A 156 2.57 -14.23 -3.52
C LEU A 156 3.99 -14.75 -3.80
N GLU A 157 4.43 -14.80 -5.06
CA GLU A 157 5.77 -15.29 -5.38
C GLU A 157 6.88 -14.38 -4.82
N THR A 158 7.83 -14.97 -4.09
CA THR A 158 9.03 -14.27 -3.59
C THR A 158 9.88 -13.65 -4.70
N LYS A 159 9.74 -14.15 -5.94
CA LYS A 159 10.37 -13.55 -7.13
C LYS A 159 9.96 -12.10 -7.34
N LEU A 160 8.77 -11.69 -6.89
CA LEU A 160 8.28 -10.32 -6.98
C LEU A 160 9.11 -9.35 -6.14
N ILE A 161 9.56 -9.77 -4.94
CA ILE A 161 10.47 -8.98 -4.12
C ILE A 161 11.77 -8.73 -4.89
N ARG A 162 12.34 -9.79 -5.47
CA ARG A 162 13.57 -9.68 -6.26
C ARG A 162 13.38 -8.81 -7.50
N GLN A 163 12.22 -8.89 -8.16
CA GLN A 163 11.90 -8.07 -9.33
C GLN A 163 11.69 -6.60 -8.97
N GLY A 164 11.02 -6.31 -7.84
CA GLY A 164 10.81 -4.95 -7.33
C GLY A 164 12.12 -4.27 -6.91
N LEU A 165 13.12 -5.05 -6.51
CA LEU A 165 14.47 -4.57 -6.17
C LEU A 165 15.41 -4.43 -7.39
N ARG A 166 14.97 -4.78 -8.61
CA ARG A 166 15.81 -4.56 -9.81
C ARG A 166 15.91 -3.06 -10.12
N GLN A 167 17.07 -2.61 -10.58
CA GLN A 167 17.38 -1.23 -10.97
C GLN A 167 16.24 -0.51 -11.78
N PRO A 168 15.65 -1.12 -12.82
CA PRO A 168 14.56 -0.50 -13.56
C PRO A 168 13.30 -0.28 -12.72
N ALA A 169 13.01 -1.20 -11.79
CA ALA A 169 11.86 -1.10 -10.90
C ALA A 169 12.09 -0.05 -9.80
N LEU A 170 13.29 0.02 -9.21
CA LEU A 170 13.63 1.01 -8.19
C LEU A 170 13.55 2.45 -8.71
N THR A 171 14.00 2.68 -9.95
CA THR A 171 13.94 4.00 -10.60
C THR A 171 12.51 4.43 -10.92
N ALA A 172 11.58 3.49 -11.14
CA ALA A 172 10.17 3.78 -11.33
C ALA A 172 9.40 3.93 -10.00
N TYR A 173 9.62 3.04 -9.03
CA TYR A 173 8.86 2.98 -7.78
C TYR A 173 9.40 3.90 -6.69
N GLY A 174 10.71 4.18 -6.67
CA GLY A 174 11.34 5.05 -5.67
C GLY A 174 10.73 6.46 -5.63
N PRO A 175 10.64 7.17 -6.77
CA PRO A 175 9.98 8.47 -6.82
C PRO A 175 8.49 8.40 -6.41
N ALA A 176 7.78 7.34 -6.78
CA ALA A 176 6.38 7.15 -6.39
C ALA A 176 6.22 6.96 -4.86
N ARG A 177 7.15 6.26 -4.20
CA ARG A 177 7.18 6.19 -2.72
C ARG A 177 7.40 7.56 -2.10
N LEU A 178 8.42 8.29 -2.55
CA LEU A 178 8.73 9.61 -1.97
C LEU A 178 7.58 10.60 -2.15
N GLN A 179 6.90 10.55 -3.31
CA GLN A 179 5.73 11.40 -3.58
C GLN A 179 4.50 11.04 -2.74
N THR A 180 4.39 9.79 -2.27
CA THR A 180 3.24 9.32 -1.47
C THR A 180 3.43 9.50 0.03
N LEU A 181 4.67 9.65 0.50
CA LEU A 181 5.00 9.88 1.91
C LEU A 181 4.26 11.07 2.55
N PRO A 182 4.14 12.26 1.93
CA PRO A 182 3.44 13.38 2.54
C PRO A 182 1.97 13.08 2.84
N PHE A 183 1.30 12.29 2.00
CA PHE A 183 -0.10 11.93 2.19
C PHE A 183 -0.28 10.95 3.36
N TYR A 184 0.63 9.99 3.50
CA TYR A 184 0.66 9.10 4.67
C TYR A 184 1.04 9.85 5.94
N ALA A 185 2.03 10.75 5.88
CA ALA A 185 2.45 11.55 7.02
C ALA A 185 1.29 12.42 7.53
N LEU A 186 0.54 13.07 6.64
CA LEU A 186 -0.66 13.82 7.00
C LEU A 186 -1.69 12.95 7.71
N ALA A 187 -1.99 11.76 7.15
CA ALA A 187 -2.93 10.83 7.77
C ALA A 187 -2.49 10.40 9.17
N LEU A 188 -1.19 10.09 9.35
CA LEU A 188 -0.62 9.71 10.64
C LEU A 188 -0.65 10.88 11.65
N VAL A 189 -0.37 12.12 11.22
CA VAL A 189 -0.47 13.30 12.09
C VAL A 189 -1.91 13.49 12.57
N VAL A 190 -2.90 13.40 11.69
CA VAL A 190 -4.32 13.54 12.07
C VAL A 190 -4.73 12.44 13.06
N LEU A 191 -4.33 11.19 12.81
CA LEU A 191 -4.62 10.08 13.73
C LEU A 191 -3.90 10.25 15.08
N ALA A 192 -2.65 10.71 15.08
CA ALA A 192 -1.88 10.96 16.30
C ALA A 192 -2.48 12.10 17.13
N LEU A 193 -2.97 13.16 16.49
CA LEU A 193 -3.68 14.26 17.15
C LEU A 193 -5.01 13.77 17.75
N GLY A 194 -5.75 12.94 17.03
CA GLY A 194 -7.00 12.34 17.53
C GLY A 194 -6.80 11.48 18.77
N TRP A 195 -5.63 10.85 18.91
CA TRP A 195 -5.30 10.02 20.07
C TRP A 195 -4.72 10.81 21.25
N SER A 196 -3.85 11.79 20.96
CA SER A 196 -3.06 12.49 21.99
C SER A 196 -3.78 13.66 22.66
N VAL A 197 -4.74 14.29 21.97
CA VAL A 197 -5.45 15.46 22.49
C VAL A 197 -6.67 15.00 23.31
N PRO A 198 -6.95 15.60 24.49
CA PRO A 198 -8.12 15.28 25.31
C PRO A 198 -9.41 15.83 24.68
N LEU A 199 -9.82 15.24 23.55
CA LEU A 199 -11.03 15.56 22.82
C LEU A 199 -12.23 14.83 23.43
N SER A 200 -13.43 15.45 23.33
CA SER A 200 -14.69 14.78 23.65
C SER A 200 -14.92 13.58 22.74
N GLY A 201 -15.70 12.59 23.20
CA GLY A 201 -15.86 11.30 22.50
C GLY A 201 -16.28 11.43 21.03
N TRP A 202 -17.28 12.27 20.74
CA TRP A 202 -17.74 12.52 19.38
C TRP A 202 -16.71 13.23 18.50
N ILE A 203 -16.01 14.22 19.05
CA ILE A 203 -14.94 14.93 18.31
C ILE A 203 -13.79 13.96 18.01
N ARG A 204 -13.41 13.10 18.96
CA ARG A 204 -12.40 12.06 18.78
C ARG A 204 -12.78 11.10 17.65
N LEU A 205 -14.03 10.63 17.63
CA LEU A 205 -14.54 9.77 16.55
C LEU A 205 -14.46 10.47 15.19
N GLY A 206 -14.86 11.75 15.14
CA GLY A 206 -14.74 12.57 13.92
C GLY A 206 -13.29 12.71 13.44
N VAL A 207 -12.34 12.97 14.34
CA VAL A 207 -10.91 13.08 14.00
C VAL A 207 -10.34 11.73 13.54
N ILE A 208 -10.67 10.63 14.21
CA ILE A 208 -10.25 9.28 13.78
C ILE A 208 -10.80 8.98 12.39
N TRP A 209 -12.08 9.26 12.15
CA TRP A 209 -12.70 9.08 10.84
C TRP A 209 -12.00 9.90 9.75
N LEU A 210 -11.73 11.20 10.00
CA LEU A 210 -10.98 12.05 9.07
C LEU A 210 -9.56 11.54 8.84
N GLY A 211 -8.89 11.05 9.88
CA GLY A 211 -7.57 10.41 9.78
C GLY A 211 -7.61 9.17 8.89
N MET A 212 -8.62 8.31 9.05
CA MET A 212 -8.83 7.13 8.20
C MET A 212 -9.22 7.51 6.77
N SER A 213 -10.02 8.56 6.56
CA SER A 213 -10.31 9.10 5.22
C SER A 213 -9.05 9.63 4.53
N SER A 214 -8.19 10.34 5.27
CA SER A 214 -6.90 10.79 4.76
C SER A 214 -5.98 9.61 4.41
N PHE A 215 -5.99 8.56 5.24
CA PHE A 215 -5.23 7.34 4.98
C PHE A 215 -5.74 6.62 3.73
N PHE A 216 -7.05 6.46 3.59
CA PHE A 216 -7.67 5.89 2.40
C PHE A 216 -7.32 6.68 1.13
N TYR A 217 -7.39 8.01 1.21
CA TYR A 217 -6.98 8.89 0.11
C TYR A 217 -5.52 8.67 -0.28
N ALA A 218 -4.62 8.61 0.71
CA ALA A 218 -3.20 8.32 0.46
C ALA A 218 -3.02 6.98 -0.28
N ARG A 219 -3.77 5.94 0.11
CA ARG A 219 -3.77 4.64 -0.59
C ARG A 219 -4.27 4.74 -2.03
N LEU A 220 -5.30 5.53 -2.31
CA LEU A 220 -5.75 5.78 -3.68
C LEU A 220 -4.67 6.47 -4.53
N VAL A 221 -3.97 7.46 -3.97
CA VAL A 221 -2.86 8.14 -4.67
C VAL A 221 -1.74 7.14 -4.99
N VAL A 222 -1.39 6.26 -4.04
CA VAL A 222 -0.43 5.16 -4.27
C VAL A 222 -0.90 4.27 -5.40
N VAL A 223 -2.13 3.78 -5.36
CA VAL A 223 -2.69 2.91 -6.40
C VAL A 223 -2.56 3.54 -7.80
N GLN A 224 -2.92 4.82 -7.93
CA GLN A 224 -2.83 5.55 -9.20
C GLN A 224 -1.39 5.71 -9.71
N LEU A 225 -0.46 6.08 -8.82
CA LEU A 225 0.95 6.23 -9.17
C LEU A 225 1.60 4.90 -9.56
N TYR A 226 1.30 3.84 -8.83
CA TYR A 226 1.90 2.52 -9.08
C TYR A 226 1.33 1.85 -10.31
N ALA A 227 0.02 1.93 -10.54
CA ALA A 227 -0.57 1.41 -11.77
C ALA A 227 0.05 2.10 -13.01
N ALA A 228 0.25 3.42 -12.95
CA ALA A 228 0.94 4.16 -14.01
C ALA A 228 2.42 3.76 -14.17
N ALA A 229 3.14 3.56 -13.06
CA ALA A 229 4.55 3.14 -13.08
C ALA A 229 4.72 1.72 -13.66
N VAL A 230 3.83 0.79 -13.33
CA VAL A 230 3.84 -0.58 -13.87
C VAL A 230 3.58 -0.57 -15.38
N ALA A 231 2.57 0.17 -15.84
CA ALA A 231 2.27 0.30 -17.26
C ALA A 231 3.46 0.86 -18.05
N GLU A 232 4.20 1.81 -17.48
CA GLU A 232 5.40 2.37 -18.09
C GLU A 232 6.55 1.34 -18.19
N LEU A 233 6.79 0.56 -17.14
CA LEU A 233 7.80 -0.50 -17.15
C LEU A 233 7.50 -1.57 -18.20
N GLU A 234 6.23 -1.94 -18.37
CA GLU A 234 5.82 -2.89 -19.39
C GLU A 234 6.06 -2.34 -20.80
N ARG A 235 5.69 -1.09 -21.07
CA ARG A 235 5.94 -0.45 -22.37
C ARG A 235 7.43 -0.46 -22.73
N ARG A 236 8.30 -0.17 -21.75
CA ARG A 236 9.76 -0.23 -21.96
C ARG A 236 10.23 -1.64 -22.29
N ARG A 237 9.75 -2.66 -21.56
CA ARG A 237 10.07 -4.07 -21.85
C ARG A 237 9.62 -4.49 -23.24
N PHE A 238 8.40 -4.11 -23.66
CA PHE A 238 7.91 -4.39 -25.00
C PHE A 238 8.75 -3.69 -26.09
N ALA A 239 9.11 -2.42 -25.87
CA ALA A 239 9.95 -1.67 -26.81
C ALA A 239 11.37 -2.26 -26.91
N GLU A 240 11.95 -2.76 -25.82
CA GLU A 240 13.24 -3.45 -25.82
C GLU A 240 13.16 -4.80 -26.54
N ALA A 241 12.06 -5.54 -26.39
CA ALA A 241 11.85 -6.82 -27.06
C ALA A 241 11.72 -6.69 -28.58
N HIS A 242 11.13 -5.60 -29.09
CA HIS A 242 11.01 -5.34 -30.53
C HIS A 242 12.27 -4.77 -31.17
N ARG A 243 13.27 -4.35 -30.38
CA ARG A 243 14.56 -3.87 -30.88
C ARG A 243 15.60 -4.99 -31.04
N ARG A 244 15.30 -6.20 -30.58
CA ARG A 244 16.17 -7.39 -30.67
C ARG A 244 15.68 -8.30 -31.78
#